data_AF-A0A1I1RSD2-F1
#
_entry.id   AF-A0A1I1RSD2-F1
#
_cell.length_a   1.000
_cell.length_b   1.000
_cell.length_c   1.000
_cell.angle_alpha   90.00
_cell.angle_beta   90.00
_cell.angle_gamma   90.00
#
_symmetry.space_group_name_H-M   'P 1'
#
loop_
_entity.id
_entity.type
_entity.pdbx_description
1 polymer ?
#
loop_
_entity_poly.entity_id
_entity_poly.type
_entity_poly.pdbx_seq_one_letter_code
_entity_poly.pdbx_strand_id
1 'polypeptide(L)'
;MLEIFLFSYNRGKYLKNCLDSIKKHAPNLKVTIFDDGSSDPETQDALAEYSEAYQVVVTDKVNNGHYVGGLYDNMNKALASAQEEFALFIQEDMQLVRDVNEQDIEHVKRFFDKYPDSIELHNAFLKGRQRAKDGEVLEIDENGPFYFRAPGGKGSVNFSAVGVINVGRLKRDSFEFRPFEAQNDEIIGQQYTRMGITPYPWMMWLPFSETSKFKRKGILQRYAEWKTAAGFYPYRPMTSAEVENLLSRGPEEFPYAEDWLSPQGLEGRSVWNFSDAAKFVPFTKKVLKFRKKLDKRRNSVTRH
;
A
#
# COMPACT_ATOMS: atom_id res chain seq x y z
N MET A 1 18.75 -7.73 7.43
CA MET A 1 17.61 -7.73 8.38
C MET A 1 16.46 -6.99 7.69
N LEU A 2 15.33 -6.74 8.34
CA LEU A 2 14.16 -6.03 7.78
C LEU A 2 13.93 -4.74 8.58
N GLU A 3 13.73 -3.60 7.93
CA GLU A 3 13.25 -2.36 8.57
C GLU A 3 11.92 -1.89 7.98
N ILE A 4 11.22 -0.96 8.63
CA ILE A 4 9.91 -0.44 8.19
C ILE A 4 10.02 1.04 7.84
N PHE A 5 9.52 1.38 6.66
CA PHE A 5 9.28 2.75 6.24
C PHE A 5 7.78 3.02 6.09
N LEU A 6 7.27 3.88 6.96
CA LEU A 6 5.87 4.31 6.94
C LEU A 6 5.76 5.68 6.25
N PHE A 7 4.90 5.78 5.24
CA PHE A 7 4.61 7.05 4.57
C PHE A 7 3.27 7.61 5.07
N SER A 8 3.21 8.91 5.36
CA SER A 8 2.03 9.57 5.96
C SER A 8 1.71 10.92 5.30
N TYR A 9 0.42 11.21 5.11
CA TYR A 9 -0.06 12.55 4.78
C TYR A 9 -1.53 12.85 5.17
N ASN A 10 -1.69 13.69 6.20
CA ASN A 10 -2.95 14.23 6.71
C ASN A 10 -4.07 13.21 6.99
N ARG A 11 -3.79 12.18 7.78
CA ARG A 11 -4.74 11.11 8.13
C ARG A 11 -4.52 10.56 9.53
N GLY A 12 -4.59 11.42 10.55
CA GLY A 12 -4.14 11.11 11.92
C GLY A 12 -4.66 9.81 12.51
N LYS A 13 -5.98 9.56 12.48
CA LYS A 13 -6.54 8.29 12.99
C LYS A 13 -6.05 7.05 12.24
N TYR A 14 -5.77 7.17 10.95
CA TYR A 14 -5.25 6.07 10.14
C TYR A 14 -3.78 5.84 10.48
N LEU A 15 -2.98 6.92 10.55
CA LEU A 15 -1.59 6.87 10.99
C LEU A 15 -1.47 6.20 12.35
N LYS A 16 -2.27 6.64 13.33
CA LYS A 16 -2.28 6.07 14.67
C LYS A 16 -2.59 4.57 14.63
N ASN A 17 -3.63 4.15 13.89
CA ASN A 17 -3.96 2.73 13.74
C ASN A 17 -2.82 1.90 13.13
N CYS A 18 -2.17 2.44 12.10
CA CYS A 18 -1.04 1.78 11.46
C CYS A 18 0.13 1.63 12.45
N LEU A 19 0.48 2.69 13.17
CA LEU A 19 1.54 2.70 14.19
C LEU A 19 1.24 1.79 15.39
N ASP A 20 0.01 1.82 15.90
CA ASP A 20 -0.48 0.92 16.96
C ASP A 20 -0.31 -0.54 16.50
N SER A 21 -0.64 -0.85 15.25
CA SER A 21 -0.49 -2.20 14.69
C SER A 21 0.97 -2.62 14.51
N ILE A 22 1.85 -1.70 14.08
CA ILE A 22 3.29 -1.95 13.96
C ILE A 22 3.91 -2.22 15.33
N LYS A 23 3.59 -1.37 16.33
CA LYS A 23 4.07 -1.54 17.70
C LYS A 23 3.68 -2.90 18.29
N LYS A 24 2.47 -3.38 17.95
CA LYS A 24 1.97 -4.66 18.41
C LYS A 24 2.60 -5.86 17.69
N HIS A 25 2.63 -5.81 16.36
CA HIS A 25 2.89 -6.99 15.52
C HIS A 25 4.33 -7.06 14.99
N ALA A 26 5.09 -5.98 15.09
CA ALA A 26 6.48 -5.91 14.67
C ALA A 26 7.35 -5.11 15.68
N PRO A 27 7.26 -5.39 17.00
CA PRO A 27 7.89 -4.56 18.04
C PRO A 27 9.42 -4.47 17.93
N ASN A 28 10.05 -5.45 17.28
CA ASN A 28 11.51 -5.55 17.17
C ASN A 28 12.07 -4.93 15.88
N LEU A 29 11.20 -4.47 14.96
CA LEU A 29 11.64 -3.88 13.71
C LEU A 29 11.86 -2.38 13.89
N LYS A 30 12.97 -1.88 13.33
CA LYS A 30 13.23 -0.44 13.27
C LYS A 30 12.20 0.23 12.36
N VAL A 31 11.64 1.35 12.80
CA VAL A 31 10.63 2.11 12.06
C VAL A 31 11.11 3.54 11.84
N THR A 32 11.00 4.00 10.59
CA THR A 32 11.13 5.41 10.23
C THR A 32 9.86 5.88 9.55
N ILE A 33 9.28 6.97 10.06
CA ILE A 33 8.07 7.61 9.54
C ILE A 33 8.49 8.78 8.64
N PHE A 34 8.06 8.75 7.38
CA PHE A 34 8.22 9.84 6.42
C PHE A 34 6.88 10.58 6.24
N ASP A 35 6.76 11.74 6.86
CA ASP A 35 5.57 12.58 6.80
C ASP A 35 5.72 13.68 5.73
N ASP A 36 4.75 13.76 4.80
CA ASP A 36 4.75 14.72 3.68
C ASP A 36 4.26 16.12 4.07
N GLY A 37 4.73 16.60 5.23
CA GLY A 37 4.39 17.91 5.80
C GLY A 37 2.90 18.02 6.13
N SER A 38 2.41 17.11 6.96
CA SER A 38 1.06 17.10 7.51
C SER A 38 0.80 18.33 8.37
N SER A 39 -0.46 18.76 8.37
CA SER A 39 -0.91 20.02 8.96
C SER A 39 -2.21 19.87 9.74
N ASP A 40 -2.89 18.72 9.65
CA ASP A 40 -4.00 18.42 10.54
C ASP A 40 -3.47 18.06 11.94
N PRO A 41 -4.15 18.55 13.01
CA PRO A 41 -3.73 18.29 14.38
C PRO A 41 -3.63 16.79 14.72
N GLU A 42 -4.58 15.97 14.25
CA GLU A 42 -4.61 14.54 14.59
C GLU A 42 -3.36 13.79 14.09
N THR A 43 -2.84 14.14 12.90
CA THR A 43 -1.57 13.56 12.41
C THR A 43 -0.38 14.06 13.21
N GLN A 44 -0.35 15.36 13.55
CA GLN A 44 0.74 15.93 14.36
C GLN A 44 0.78 15.30 15.77
N ASP A 45 -0.38 15.09 16.38
CA ASP A 45 -0.52 14.43 17.68
C ASP A 45 0.00 12.98 17.62
N ALA A 46 -0.39 12.22 16.59
CA ALA A 46 0.10 10.85 16.39
C ALA A 46 1.61 10.80 16.14
N LEU A 47 2.18 11.72 15.36
CA LEU A 47 3.63 11.81 15.15
C LEU A 47 4.38 12.12 16.46
N ALA A 48 3.83 13.04 17.27
CA ALA A 48 4.41 13.38 18.56
C ALA A 48 4.39 12.19 19.54
N GLU A 49 3.25 11.49 19.66
CA GLU A 49 3.07 10.28 20.50
C GLU A 49 4.12 9.21 20.19
N TYR A 50 4.48 9.04 18.92
CA TYR A 50 5.37 7.97 18.45
C TYR A 50 6.83 8.38 18.26
N SER A 51 7.17 9.66 18.42
CA SER A 51 8.52 10.20 18.18
C SER A 51 9.58 9.68 19.15
N GLU A 52 9.19 9.22 20.34
CA GLU A 52 10.11 8.59 21.30
C GLU A 52 10.50 7.17 20.89
N ALA A 53 9.58 6.44 20.23
CA ALA A 53 9.79 5.06 19.84
C ALA A 53 10.37 4.94 18.43
N TYR A 54 10.00 5.85 17.52
CA TYR A 54 10.30 5.76 16.10
C TYR A 54 10.93 7.04 15.57
N GLN A 55 11.79 6.89 14.56
CA GLN A 55 12.37 8.05 13.88
C GLN A 55 11.30 8.73 13.03
N VAL A 56 11.15 10.05 13.16
CA VAL A 56 10.24 10.86 12.34
C VAL A 56 11.04 11.78 11.42
N VAL A 57 10.75 11.72 10.13
CA VAL A 57 11.30 12.58 9.09
C VAL A 57 10.15 13.35 8.45
N VAL A 58 10.06 14.64 8.75
CA VAL A 58 9.08 15.54 8.14
C VAL A 58 9.70 16.19 6.92
N THR A 59 8.98 16.18 5.79
CA THR A 59 9.50 16.70 4.53
C THR A 59 8.77 17.96 4.10
N ASP A 60 9.54 18.99 3.77
CA ASP A 60 8.99 20.25 3.29
C ASP A 60 8.30 20.08 1.94
N LYS A 61 7.15 20.76 1.79
CA LYS A 61 6.49 20.87 0.48
C LYS A 61 7.37 21.69 -0.44
N VAL A 62 8.08 21.05 -1.37
CA VAL A 62 8.65 21.78 -2.51
C VAL A 62 7.47 22.36 -3.30
N ASN A 63 7.41 23.68 -3.35
CA ASN A 63 6.28 24.48 -3.84
C ASN A 63 6.19 24.46 -5.38
N ASN A 64 6.29 23.29 -6.02
CA ASN A 64 6.47 23.16 -7.47
C ASN A 64 5.18 22.95 -8.27
N GLY A 65 4.02 23.44 -7.79
CA GLY A 65 2.78 23.51 -8.60
C GLY A 65 2.21 22.17 -9.11
N HIS A 66 2.86 21.03 -8.82
CA HIS A 66 2.42 19.71 -9.22
C HIS A 66 1.46 19.16 -8.15
N TYR A 67 0.26 18.81 -8.59
CA TYR A 67 -0.81 18.20 -7.79
C TYR A 67 -0.51 16.74 -7.34
N VAL A 68 0.74 16.31 -7.44
CA VAL A 68 1.19 14.93 -7.18
C VAL A 68 1.82 14.91 -5.79
N GLY A 69 1.28 14.12 -4.87
CA GLY A 69 1.79 14.03 -3.48
C GLY A 69 3.22 13.50 -3.42
N GLY A 70 3.94 13.81 -2.33
CA GLY A 70 5.37 13.53 -2.14
C GLY A 70 5.72 12.08 -1.80
N LEU A 71 4.83 11.12 -2.08
CA LEU A 71 5.04 9.70 -1.73
C LEU A 71 6.34 9.15 -2.32
N TYR A 72 6.55 9.30 -3.63
CA TYR A 72 7.74 8.74 -4.30
C TYR A 72 9.02 9.49 -3.93
N ASP A 73 8.94 10.79 -3.66
CA ASP A 73 10.07 11.55 -3.12
C ASP A 73 10.45 11.03 -1.73
N ASN A 74 9.46 10.67 -0.92
CA ASN A 74 9.68 10.07 0.40
C ASN A 74 10.19 8.63 0.29
N MET A 75 9.75 7.86 -0.71
CA MET A 75 10.34 6.55 -1.02
C MET A 75 11.81 6.66 -1.45
N ASN A 76 12.19 7.70 -2.20
CA ASN A 76 13.60 7.97 -2.54
C ASN A 76 14.43 8.33 -1.29
N LYS A 77 13.89 9.14 -0.37
CA LYS A 77 14.55 9.43 0.91
C LYS A 77 14.69 8.17 1.77
N ALA A 78 13.66 7.34 1.82
CA ALA A 78 13.67 6.05 2.50
C ALA A 78 14.78 5.15 1.94
N LEU A 79 14.85 5.00 0.61
CA LEU A 79 15.89 4.23 -0.09
C LEU A 79 17.30 4.74 0.23
N ALA A 80 17.50 6.06 0.23
CA ALA A 80 18.79 6.68 0.58
C ALA A 80 19.17 6.43 2.05
N SER A 81 18.19 6.44 2.96
CA SER A 81 18.40 6.22 4.40
C SER A 81 18.49 4.75 4.82
N ALA A 82 18.13 3.82 3.93
CA ALA A 82 18.03 2.40 4.26
C ALA A 82 19.39 1.84 4.69
N GLN A 83 19.35 1.16 5.84
CA GLN A 83 20.50 0.52 6.48
C GLN A 83 20.45 -1.00 6.31
N GLU A 84 19.26 -1.55 6.10
CA GLU A 84 19.05 -2.97 5.88
C GLU A 84 18.98 -3.34 4.40
N GLU A 85 19.07 -4.65 4.11
CA GLU A 85 18.91 -5.18 2.76
C GLU A 85 17.44 -5.17 2.30
N PHE A 86 16.52 -5.40 3.24
CA PHE A 86 15.08 -5.42 2.99
C PHE A 86 14.39 -4.32 3.81
N ALA A 87 13.37 -3.70 3.21
CA ALA A 87 12.52 -2.76 3.90
C ALA A 87 11.05 -2.98 3.56
N LEU A 88 10.18 -2.98 4.56
CA LEU A 88 8.73 -2.95 4.41
C LEU A 88 8.29 -1.53 4.15
N PHE A 89 7.72 -1.28 2.98
CA PHE A 89 7.08 -0.02 2.63
C PHE A 89 5.60 -0.14 2.97
N ILE A 90 5.11 0.75 3.85
CA ILE A 90 3.72 0.74 4.33
C ILE A 90 3.15 2.16 4.34
N GLN A 91 1.86 2.30 4.10
CA GLN A 91 1.15 3.58 4.11
C GLN A 91 0.27 3.72 5.35
N GLU A 92 -0.08 4.95 5.70
CA GLU A 92 -0.81 5.26 6.92
C GLU A 92 -2.23 4.66 6.95
N ASP A 93 -2.80 4.27 5.81
CA ASP A 93 -4.11 3.61 5.72
C ASP A 93 -4.09 2.09 5.68
N MET A 94 -2.95 1.51 6.05
CA MET A 94 -2.77 0.08 6.20
C MET A 94 -2.70 -0.32 7.67
N GLN A 95 -2.76 -1.63 7.91
CA GLN A 95 -2.68 -2.21 9.24
C GLN A 95 -1.99 -3.57 9.16
N LEU A 96 -1.09 -3.85 10.11
CA LEU A 96 -0.63 -5.20 10.38
C LEU A 96 -1.72 -5.96 11.15
N VAL A 97 -2.02 -7.18 10.75
CA VAL A 97 -3.16 -7.96 11.31
C VAL A 97 -2.72 -9.19 12.10
N ARG A 98 -1.45 -9.57 12.00
CA ARG A 98 -0.80 -10.63 12.76
C ARG A 98 0.67 -10.30 12.95
N ASP A 99 1.32 -11.01 13.87
CA ASP A 99 2.74 -10.83 14.16
C ASP A 99 3.60 -11.13 12.92
N VAL A 100 4.64 -10.32 12.73
CA VAL A 100 5.72 -10.53 11.76
C VAL A 100 6.89 -11.13 12.52
N ASN A 101 7.17 -12.41 12.28
CA ASN A 101 8.17 -13.17 13.02
C ASN A 101 9.39 -13.55 12.14
N GLU A 102 10.33 -14.31 12.71
CA GLU A 102 11.53 -14.73 11.98
C GLU A 102 11.21 -15.62 10.77
N GLN A 103 10.15 -16.44 10.82
CA GLN A 103 9.74 -17.29 9.69
C GLN A 103 9.22 -16.45 8.52
N ASP A 104 8.55 -15.33 8.80
CA ASP A 104 8.12 -14.36 7.79
C ASP A 104 9.34 -13.71 7.10
N ILE A 105 10.37 -13.36 7.87
CA ILE A 105 11.63 -12.79 7.35
C ILE A 105 12.42 -13.84 6.56
N GLU A 106 12.47 -15.09 7.03
CA GLU A 106 13.05 -16.24 6.32
C GLU A 106 12.32 -16.49 4.99
N HIS A 107 10.98 -16.36 4.97
CA HIS A 107 10.18 -16.50 3.76
C HIS A 107 10.49 -15.40 2.73
N VAL A 108 10.64 -14.15 3.18
CA VAL A 108 11.10 -13.02 2.35
C VAL A 108 12.49 -13.29 1.75
N LYS A 109 13.45 -13.77 2.57
CA LYS A 109 14.80 -14.12 2.08
C LYS A 109 14.74 -15.21 1.01
N ARG A 110 14.03 -16.31 1.28
CA ARG A 110 13.85 -17.42 0.33
C ARG A 110 13.24 -16.96 -1.00
N PHE A 111 12.32 -16.00 -0.97
CA PHE A 111 11.82 -15.38 -2.19
C PHE A 111 12.95 -14.71 -2.97
N PHE A 112 13.67 -13.77 -2.35
CA PHE A 112 14.71 -13.01 -3.05
C PHE A 112 15.91 -13.86 -3.47
N ASP A 113 16.27 -14.89 -2.72
CA ASP A 113 17.31 -15.86 -3.09
C ASP A 113 16.91 -16.64 -4.34
N LYS A 114 15.63 -17.03 -4.42
CA LYS A 114 15.09 -17.78 -5.56
C LYS A 114 14.88 -16.91 -6.80
N TYR A 115 14.49 -15.65 -6.61
CA TYR A 115 14.27 -14.68 -7.69
C TYR A 115 15.30 -13.55 -7.58
N PRO A 116 16.55 -13.78 -8.03
CA PRO A 116 17.65 -12.82 -7.86
C PRO A 116 17.42 -11.48 -8.58
N ASP A 117 16.53 -11.47 -9.56
CA ASP A 117 16.18 -10.30 -10.35
C ASP A 117 14.85 -9.64 -9.92
N SER A 118 14.18 -10.12 -8.86
CA SER A 118 12.97 -9.45 -8.34
C SER A 118 13.33 -8.44 -7.26
N ILE A 119 12.61 -7.32 -7.16
CA ILE A 119 12.86 -6.30 -6.13
C ILE A 119 11.75 -6.17 -5.09
N GLU A 120 10.63 -6.87 -5.28
CA GLU A 120 9.48 -6.75 -4.39
C GLU A 120 8.78 -8.08 -4.16
N LEU A 121 8.50 -8.35 -2.89
CA LEU A 121 7.51 -9.31 -2.45
C LEU A 121 6.35 -8.54 -1.82
N HIS A 122 5.16 -8.70 -2.37
CA HIS A 122 3.95 -8.09 -1.84
C HIS A 122 3.41 -8.91 -0.67
N ASN A 123 3.24 -8.27 0.49
CA ASN A 123 2.84 -8.95 1.75
C ASN A 123 1.40 -8.63 2.21
N ALA A 124 0.61 -8.00 1.35
CA ALA A 124 -0.78 -7.70 1.67
C ALA A 124 -1.73 -8.82 1.24
N PHE A 125 -2.86 -8.95 1.97
CA PHE A 125 -3.94 -9.82 1.55
C PHE A 125 -4.47 -9.42 0.16
N LEU A 126 -4.94 -10.41 -0.60
CA LEU A 126 -5.57 -10.17 -1.88
C LEU A 126 -6.91 -9.44 -1.68
N LYS A 127 -7.31 -8.65 -2.66
CA LYS A 127 -8.56 -7.87 -2.61
C LYS A 127 -9.67 -8.70 -3.25
N GLY A 128 -10.75 -9.02 -2.55
CA GLY A 128 -11.84 -9.88 -3.04
C GLY A 128 -12.47 -9.40 -4.35
N ARG A 129 -12.46 -8.10 -4.62
CA ARG A 129 -12.86 -7.54 -5.93
C ARG A 129 -12.07 -8.10 -7.12
N GLN A 130 -10.88 -8.63 -6.90
CA GLN A 130 -10.03 -9.22 -7.93
C GLN A 130 -10.60 -10.55 -8.44
N ARG A 131 -11.41 -11.24 -7.62
CA ARG A 131 -12.14 -12.46 -8.04
C ARG A 131 -13.02 -12.23 -9.27
N ALA A 132 -13.57 -11.03 -9.40
CA ALA A 132 -14.55 -10.68 -10.44
C ALA A 132 -13.96 -9.88 -11.61
N LYS A 133 -12.63 -9.68 -11.66
CA LYS A 133 -12.00 -8.88 -12.70
C LYS A 133 -11.39 -9.76 -13.78
N ASP A 134 -11.99 -9.69 -14.96
CA ASP A 134 -11.40 -10.24 -16.19
C ASP A 134 -9.99 -9.65 -16.41
N GLY A 135 -8.98 -10.52 -16.38
CA GLY A 135 -7.58 -10.18 -16.69
C GLY A 135 -6.67 -9.84 -15.50
N GLU A 136 -7.09 -10.05 -14.25
CA GLU A 136 -6.18 -10.07 -13.08
C GLU A 136 -5.87 -11.52 -12.66
N VAL A 137 -5.33 -12.31 -13.60
CA VAL A 137 -4.99 -13.73 -13.37
C VAL A 137 -3.76 -13.82 -12.47
N LEU A 138 -3.89 -14.57 -11.39
CA LEU A 138 -2.77 -14.97 -10.53
C LEU A 138 -2.29 -16.35 -10.93
N GLU A 139 -1.01 -16.46 -11.18
CA GLU A 139 -0.27 -17.69 -11.44
C GLU A 139 0.37 -18.14 -10.13
N ILE A 140 0.18 -19.41 -9.76
CA ILE A 140 0.93 -20.03 -8.67
C ILE A 140 2.24 -20.51 -9.29
N ASP A 141 3.36 -20.18 -8.65
CA ASP A 141 4.66 -20.63 -9.10
C ASP A 141 4.78 -22.16 -8.99
N GLU A 142 5.23 -22.81 -10.06
CA GLU A 142 5.38 -24.27 -10.09
C GLU A 142 6.46 -24.77 -9.12
N ASN A 143 7.38 -23.89 -8.73
CA ASN A 143 8.57 -24.23 -7.96
C ASN A 143 8.49 -23.79 -6.50
N GLY A 144 7.37 -23.24 -6.03
CA GLY A 144 7.27 -22.68 -4.68
C GLY A 144 5.94 -21.96 -4.43
N PRO A 145 5.65 -21.59 -3.17
CA PRO A 145 4.31 -21.17 -2.81
C PRO A 145 4.05 -19.68 -3.14
N PHE A 146 4.72 -19.09 -4.12
CA PHE A 146 4.58 -17.67 -4.46
C PHE A 146 3.55 -17.47 -5.57
N TYR A 147 2.89 -16.32 -5.57
CA TYR A 147 2.01 -15.95 -6.67
C TYR A 147 2.64 -14.85 -7.53
N PHE A 148 2.30 -14.86 -8.81
CA PHE A 148 2.66 -13.82 -9.76
C PHE A 148 1.43 -13.38 -10.53
N ARG A 149 1.39 -12.11 -10.92
CA ARG A 149 0.37 -11.65 -11.87
C ARG A 149 0.78 -12.06 -13.28
N ALA A 150 -0.18 -12.57 -14.05
CA ALA A 150 0.03 -12.90 -15.44
C ALA A 150 0.52 -11.67 -16.24
N PRO A 151 1.49 -11.82 -17.15
CA PRO A 151 1.97 -10.71 -17.98
C PRO A 151 0.83 -10.14 -18.83
N GLY A 152 0.77 -8.80 -18.94
CA GLY A 152 -0.27 -8.12 -19.73
C GLY A 152 -1.66 -8.05 -19.07
N GLY A 153 -1.80 -8.54 -17.84
CA GLY A 153 -3.00 -8.35 -17.02
C GLY A 153 -3.24 -6.88 -16.64
N LYS A 154 -4.44 -6.57 -16.15
CA LYS A 154 -4.77 -5.21 -15.67
C LYS A 154 -4.25 -5.00 -14.24
N GLY A 155 -3.36 -4.04 -14.02
CA GLY A 155 -2.86 -3.69 -12.69
C GLY A 155 -1.34 -3.62 -12.68
N SER A 156 -0.76 -3.27 -11.52
CA SER A 156 0.70 -3.23 -11.36
C SER A 156 1.24 -4.65 -11.28
N VAL A 157 2.17 -5.00 -12.19
CA VAL A 157 2.72 -6.35 -12.35
C VAL A 157 4.11 -6.46 -11.73
N ASN A 158 4.87 -5.37 -11.78
CA ASN A 158 6.29 -5.33 -11.41
C ASN A 158 6.52 -4.55 -10.12
N PHE A 159 5.61 -3.67 -9.72
CA PHE A 159 5.81 -2.80 -8.58
C PHE A 159 4.52 -2.37 -7.88
N SER A 160 4.55 -2.30 -6.56
CA SER A 160 3.57 -1.59 -5.74
C SER A 160 4.28 -0.64 -4.77
N ALA A 161 3.62 0.46 -4.42
CA ALA A 161 4.16 1.38 -3.41
C ALA A 161 4.18 0.80 -1.98
N VAL A 162 3.74 -0.46 -1.80
CA VAL A 162 3.70 -1.15 -0.51
C VAL A 162 4.04 -2.63 -0.66
N GLY A 163 4.84 -3.14 0.26
CA GLY A 163 5.41 -4.49 0.19
C GLY A 163 6.80 -4.51 0.80
N VAL A 164 7.40 -5.69 0.90
CA VAL A 164 8.82 -5.80 1.25
C VAL A 164 9.64 -5.62 -0.02
N ILE A 165 10.48 -4.59 0.00
CA ILE A 165 11.36 -4.18 -1.09
C ILE A 165 12.79 -4.61 -0.77
N ASN A 166 13.49 -5.22 -1.73
CA ASN A 166 14.93 -5.39 -1.67
C ASN A 166 15.62 -4.06 -2.03
N VAL A 167 15.77 -3.22 -1.01
CA VAL A 167 16.43 -1.92 -1.13
C VAL A 167 17.91 -2.04 -1.45
N GLY A 168 18.56 -3.16 -1.08
CA GLY A 168 19.94 -3.45 -1.46
C GLY A 168 20.13 -3.50 -2.98
N ARG A 169 19.24 -4.17 -3.70
CA ARG A 169 19.25 -4.25 -5.18
C ARG A 169 19.00 -2.88 -5.81
N LEU A 170 17.99 -2.17 -5.33
CA LEU A 170 17.69 -0.82 -5.83
C LEU A 170 18.87 0.15 -5.63
N LYS A 171 19.57 0.09 -4.48
CA LYS A 171 20.76 0.90 -4.21
C LYS A 171 21.94 0.50 -5.10
N ARG A 172 22.19 -0.80 -5.26
CA ARG A 172 23.24 -1.32 -6.16
C ARG A 172 23.07 -0.77 -7.58
N ASP A 173 21.83 -0.71 -8.04
CA ASP A 173 21.50 -0.32 -9.41
C ASP A 173 21.23 1.19 -9.54
N SER A 174 21.47 1.97 -8.48
CA SER A 174 21.24 3.42 -8.42
C SER A 174 19.82 3.82 -8.86
N PHE A 175 18.84 2.99 -8.49
CA PHE A 175 17.45 3.21 -8.85
C PHE A 175 16.85 4.40 -8.10
N GLU A 176 15.96 5.13 -8.78
CA GLU A 176 15.22 6.26 -8.22
C GLU A 176 13.76 6.20 -8.69
N PHE A 177 12.84 6.26 -7.73
CA PHE A 177 11.41 6.29 -7.99
C PHE A 177 11.01 7.56 -8.75
N ARG A 178 10.15 7.39 -9.74
CA ARG A 178 9.47 8.44 -10.48
C ARG A 178 8.16 8.85 -9.80
N PRO A 179 7.60 10.04 -10.11
CA PRO A 179 6.42 10.56 -9.41
C PRO A 179 5.11 9.76 -9.55
N PHE A 180 5.06 8.75 -10.42
CA PHE A 180 3.83 7.99 -10.69
C PHE A 180 4.04 6.48 -10.66
N GLU A 181 3.11 5.75 -10.03
CA GLU A 181 3.15 4.28 -9.90
C GLU A 181 3.31 3.58 -11.25
N ALA A 182 2.56 4.01 -12.27
CA ALA A 182 2.61 3.40 -13.59
C ALA A 182 3.99 3.56 -14.26
N GLN A 183 4.70 4.64 -13.98
CA GLN A 183 6.06 4.84 -14.51
C GLN A 183 7.06 3.94 -13.78
N ASN A 184 6.91 3.80 -12.45
CA ASN A 184 7.75 2.90 -11.66
C ASN A 184 7.52 1.45 -12.07
N ASP A 185 6.27 1.02 -12.23
CA ASP A 185 5.92 -0.33 -12.69
C ASP A 185 6.48 -0.64 -14.09
N GLU A 186 6.46 0.34 -14.99
CA GLU A 186 7.04 0.21 -16.33
C GLU A 186 8.58 0.11 -16.29
N ILE A 187 9.27 1.01 -15.60
CA ILE A 187 10.73 1.04 -15.55
C ILE A 187 11.27 -0.18 -14.78
N ILE A 188 10.63 -0.56 -13.69
CA ILE A 188 11.01 -1.77 -12.93
C ILE A 188 10.82 -3.00 -13.82
N GLY A 189 9.73 -3.08 -14.59
CA GLY A 189 9.52 -4.18 -15.55
C GLY A 189 10.53 -4.26 -16.70
N GLN A 190 11.32 -3.19 -16.95
CA GLN A 190 12.40 -3.20 -17.93
C GLN A 190 13.73 -3.71 -17.35
N GLN A 191 13.89 -3.67 -16.03
CA GLN A 191 15.17 -3.93 -15.33
C GLN A 191 15.12 -5.18 -14.44
N TYR A 192 13.94 -5.51 -13.94
CA TYR A 192 13.72 -6.53 -12.93
C TYR A 192 12.61 -7.49 -13.37
N THR A 193 12.57 -8.65 -12.72
CA THR A 193 11.48 -9.61 -12.87
C THR A 193 10.26 -9.17 -12.06
N ARG A 194 9.12 -9.80 -12.37
CA ARG A 194 7.81 -9.49 -11.78
C ARG A 194 7.87 -9.47 -10.25
N MET A 195 7.04 -8.62 -9.67
CA MET A 195 6.77 -8.62 -8.23
C MET A 195 6.13 -9.94 -7.83
N GLY A 196 6.68 -10.58 -6.81
CA GLY A 196 6.05 -11.75 -6.19
C GLY A 196 4.95 -11.32 -5.22
N ILE A 197 4.00 -12.20 -4.96
CA ILE A 197 2.99 -12.02 -3.92
C ILE A 197 3.09 -13.22 -2.97
N THR A 198 3.18 -12.94 -1.67
CA THR A 198 3.25 -14.00 -0.67
C THR A 198 1.87 -14.65 -0.47
N PRO A 199 1.82 -15.97 -0.25
CA PRO A 199 0.64 -16.63 0.25
C PRO A 199 0.45 -16.37 1.75
N TYR A 200 1.42 -15.80 2.46
CA TYR A 200 1.36 -15.65 3.92
C TYR A 200 1.27 -14.16 4.31
N PRO A 201 0.23 -13.42 3.88
CA PRO A 201 0.17 -11.98 4.12
C PRO A 201 0.05 -11.65 5.60
N TRP A 202 0.49 -10.45 5.96
CA TRP A 202 0.43 -9.93 7.34
C TRP A 202 -0.09 -8.50 7.44
N MET A 203 -0.43 -7.87 6.31
CA MET A 203 -0.94 -6.51 6.28
C MET A 203 -2.12 -6.33 5.32
N MET A 204 -2.93 -5.30 5.54
CA MET A 204 -3.98 -4.94 4.59
C MET A 204 -4.35 -3.46 4.69
N TRP A 205 -4.77 -2.87 3.57
CA TRP A 205 -5.42 -1.56 3.57
C TRP A 205 -6.73 -1.60 4.34
N LEU A 206 -7.07 -0.54 5.07
CA LEU A 206 -8.38 -0.40 5.67
C LEU A 206 -9.46 -0.31 4.58
N PRO A 207 -10.58 -1.03 4.73
CA PRO A 207 -11.65 -0.99 3.74
C PRO A 207 -12.39 0.34 3.87
N PHE A 208 -12.93 0.82 2.76
CA PHE A 208 -13.76 2.03 2.66
C PHE A 208 -13.12 3.29 3.28
N SER A 209 -11.79 3.36 3.30
CA SER A 209 -11.07 4.46 3.94
C SER A 209 -11.40 5.81 3.29
N GLU A 210 -11.59 6.83 4.11
CA GLU A 210 -11.80 8.20 3.65
C GLU A 210 -10.57 8.76 2.93
N THR A 211 -10.79 9.67 1.98
CA THR A 211 -9.70 10.21 1.16
C THR A 211 -9.23 11.58 1.64
N SER A 212 -7.92 11.73 1.88
CA SER A 212 -7.25 13.00 2.20
C SER A 212 -6.70 13.74 0.97
N LYS A 213 -6.90 13.21 -0.25
CA LYS A 213 -6.33 13.72 -1.51
C LYS A 213 -6.69 15.17 -1.86
N PHE A 214 -7.62 15.79 -1.13
CA PHE A 214 -8.05 17.16 -1.34
C PHE A 214 -7.99 17.93 -0.01
N LYS A 215 -7.30 19.08 -0.01
CA LYS A 215 -7.26 20.02 1.13
C LYS A 215 -8.67 20.43 1.62
N ARG A 216 -9.68 20.38 0.74
CA ARG A 216 -11.11 20.49 1.09
C ARG A 216 -11.92 19.51 0.25
N LYS A 217 -12.70 18.63 0.92
CA LYS A 217 -13.59 17.69 0.25
C LYS A 217 -14.74 18.43 -0.43
N GLY A 218 -14.90 18.25 -1.74
CA GLY A 218 -16.03 18.81 -2.49
C GLY A 218 -17.34 18.08 -2.20
N ILE A 219 -18.48 18.71 -2.52
CA ILE A 219 -19.83 18.14 -2.33
C ILE A 219 -19.96 16.74 -2.95
N LEU A 220 -19.43 16.55 -4.17
CA LEU A 220 -19.46 15.26 -4.87
C LEU A 220 -18.68 14.15 -4.14
N GLN A 221 -17.58 14.51 -3.48
CA GLN A 221 -16.76 13.56 -2.73
C GLN A 221 -17.45 13.18 -1.42
N ARG A 222 -18.01 14.16 -0.71
CA ARG A 222 -18.82 13.93 0.50
C ARG A 222 -20.03 13.04 0.20
N TYR A 223 -20.71 13.27 -0.93
CA TYR A 223 -21.81 12.41 -1.39
C TYR A 223 -21.33 11.00 -1.73
N ALA A 224 -20.18 10.87 -2.40
CA ALA A 224 -19.61 9.56 -2.71
C ALA A 224 -19.29 8.77 -1.45
N GLU A 225 -18.60 9.41 -0.50
CA GLU A 225 -18.24 8.83 0.80
C GLU A 225 -19.49 8.42 1.58
N TRP A 226 -20.50 9.29 1.68
CA TRP A 226 -21.78 8.95 2.31
C TRP A 226 -22.44 7.73 1.65
N LYS A 227 -22.55 7.73 0.32
CA LYS A 227 -23.19 6.65 -0.43
C LYS A 227 -22.42 5.32 -0.32
N THR A 228 -21.09 5.38 -0.23
CA THR A 228 -20.27 4.17 -0.04
C THR A 228 -20.05 3.84 1.42
N ALA A 229 -20.66 4.54 2.38
CA ALA A 229 -20.34 4.45 3.80
C ALA A 229 -18.82 4.43 4.06
N ALA A 230 -18.09 5.35 3.41
CA ALA A 230 -16.67 5.51 3.66
C ALA A 230 -16.45 5.94 5.12
N GLY A 231 -15.44 5.36 5.75
CA GLY A 231 -15.25 5.47 7.18
C GLY A 231 -13.95 4.84 7.65
N PHE A 232 -13.84 4.69 8.95
CA PHE A 232 -12.68 4.13 9.63
C PHE A 232 -13.05 2.76 10.19
N TYR A 233 -12.55 1.71 9.55
CA TYR A 233 -12.91 0.32 9.84
C TYR A 233 -11.64 -0.49 10.08
N PRO A 234 -10.99 -0.34 11.25
CA PRO A 234 -9.77 -1.08 11.57
C PRO A 234 -10.07 -2.58 11.68
N TYR A 235 -9.10 -3.42 11.36
CA TYR A 235 -9.24 -4.86 11.53
C TYR A 235 -9.03 -5.24 12.99
N ARG A 236 -9.76 -6.23 13.48
CA ARG A 236 -9.28 -6.92 14.68
C ARG A 236 -7.99 -7.69 14.36
N PRO A 237 -7.07 -7.82 15.31
CA PRO A 237 -5.96 -8.76 15.19
C PRO A 237 -6.48 -10.19 14.90
N MET A 238 -5.76 -10.91 14.05
CA MET A 238 -5.99 -12.34 13.85
C MET A 238 -5.66 -13.09 15.14
N THR A 239 -6.47 -14.10 15.44
CA THR A 239 -6.23 -15.04 16.54
C THR A 239 -5.16 -16.05 16.14
N SER A 240 -4.54 -16.72 17.11
CA SER A 240 -3.54 -17.75 16.84
C SER A 240 -4.08 -18.88 15.94
N ALA A 241 -5.34 -19.29 16.14
CA ALA A 241 -5.98 -20.31 15.30
C ALA A 241 -6.19 -19.83 13.85
N GLU A 242 -6.53 -18.56 13.63
CA GLU A 242 -6.67 -18.01 12.29
C GLU A 242 -5.32 -17.87 11.58
N VAL A 243 -4.27 -17.50 12.33
CA VAL A 243 -2.91 -17.46 11.80
C VAL A 243 -2.42 -18.87 11.44
N GLU A 244 -2.65 -19.86 12.31
CA GLU A 244 -2.31 -21.25 12.03
C GLU A 244 -3.04 -21.78 10.79
N ASN A 245 -4.35 -21.51 10.68
CA ASN A 245 -5.14 -21.86 9.49
C ASN A 245 -4.60 -21.16 8.23
N LEU A 246 -4.22 -19.88 8.32
CA LEU A 246 -3.61 -19.16 7.22
C LEU A 246 -2.29 -19.81 6.80
N LEU A 247 -1.40 -20.13 7.73
CA LEU A 247 -0.07 -20.63 7.40
C LEU A 247 -0.05 -22.10 6.96
N SER A 248 -1.05 -22.90 7.34
CA SER A 248 -1.14 -24.33 7.00
C SER A 248 -1.89 -24.65 5.72
N ARG A 249 -2.63 -23.70 5.16
CA ARG A 249 -3.41 -23.90 3.93
C ARG A 249 -2.52 -24.10 2.69
N GLY A 250 -3.08 -24.76 1.67
CA GLY A 250 -2.44 -24.89 0.37
C GLY A 250 -2.38 -23.56 -0.41
N PRO A 251 -1.37 -23.34 -1.27
CA PRO A 251 -1.24 -22.11 -2.05
C PRO A 251 -2.41 -21.86 -3.01
N GLU A 252 -3.17 -22.89 -3.39
CA GLU A 252 -4.40 -22.79 -4.17
C GLU A 252 -5.54 -22.07 -3.43
N GLU A 253 -5.49 -22.02 -2.10
CA GLU A 253 -6.40 -21.22 -1.30
C GLU A 253 -5.88 -19.79 -1.16
N PHE A 254 -6.33 -18.93 -2.07
CA PHE A 254 -5.92 -17.53 -2.12
C PHE A 254 -6.35 -16.73 -0.88
N PRO A 255 -5.45 -15.95 -0.25
CA PRO A 255 -5.74 -15.22 0.99
C PRO A 255 -6.43 -13.88 0.69
N TYR A 256 -7.70 -13.93 0.30
CA TYR A 256 -8.50 -12.72 0.08
C TYR A 256 -8.95 -12.10 1.40
N ALA A 257 -8.71 -10.81 1.60
CA ALA A 257 -8.99 -10.10 2.85
C ALA A 257 -10.41 -10.33 3.37
N GLU A 258 -11.41 -10.35 2.49
CA GLU A 258 -12.82 -10.56 2.82
C GLU A 258 -13.13 -11.92 3.47
N ASP A 259 -12.28 -12.93 3.25
CA ASP A 259 -12.45 -14.27 3.82
C ASP A 259 -11.69 -14.42 5.14
N TRP A 260 -10.62 -13.66 5.33
CA TRP A 260 -9.63 -13.89 6.39
C TRP A 260 -9.61 -12.80 7.47
N LEU A 261 -10.14 -11.61 7.18
CA LEU A 261 -10.08 -10.45 8.07
C LEU A 261 -11.47 -10.04 8.53
N SER A 262 -11.54 -9.40 9.70
CA SER A 262 -12.79 -8.87 10.24
C SER A 262 -12.65 -7.39 10.57
N PRO A 263 -13.09 -6.48 9.68
CA PRO A 263 -13.13 -5.05 9.95
C PRO A 263 -14.17 -4.73 11.02
N GLN A 264 -13.79 -3.95 12.01
CA GLN A 264 -14.67 -3.51 13.10
C GLN A 264 -15.57 -2.38 12.62
N GLY A 265 -16.87 -2.49 12.91
CA GLY A 265 -17.87 -1.48 12.55
C GLY A 265 -18.33 -1.50 11.09
N LEU A 266 -17.84 -2.42 10.25
CA LEU A 266 -18.29 -2.58 8.86
C LEU A 266 -19.33 -3.71 8.77
N GLU A 267 -20.61 -3.36 8.65
CA GLU A 267 -21.70 -4.33 8.61
C GLU A 267 -22.09 -4.76 7.18
N GLY A 268 -22.23 -6.07 6.97
CA GLY A 268 -23.04 -6.65 5.89
C GLY A 268 -22.54 -6.45 4.45
N ARG A 269 -21.22 -6.32 4.21
CA ARG A 269 -20.67 -6.11 2.85
C ARG A 269 -19.71 -7.21 2.43
N SER A 270 -20.08 -7.92 1.36
CA SER A 270 -19.31 -9.03 0.77
C SER A 270 -18.15 -8.58 -0.13
N VAL A 271 -18.13 -7.33 -0.59
CA VAL A 271 -17.03 -6.79 -1.42
C VAL A 271 -16.54 -5.48 -0.83
N TRP A 272 -15.25 -5.43 -0.48
CA TRP A 272 -14.66 -4.24 0.09
C TRP A 272 -14.04 -3.34 -0.97
N ASN A 273 -14.01 -2.04 -0.66
CA ASN A 273 -13.39 -1.04 -1.51
C ASN A 273 -12.16 -0.44 -0.84
N PHE A 274 -11.00 -0.56 -1.47
CA PHE A 274 -9.72 -0.02 -1.01
C PHE A 274 -9.26 1.17 -1.84
N SER A 275 -10.19 1.90 -2.43
CA SER A 275 -9.90 3.02 -3.33
C SER A 275 -10.93 4.14 -3.18
N ASP A 276 -10.55 5.34 -3.60
CA ASP A 276 -11.37 6.54 -3.52
C ASP A 276 -12.85 6.31 -3.88
N ALA A 277 -13.74 6.60 -2.92
CA ALA A 277 -15.19 6.46 -3.01
C ALA A 277 -15.78 7.12 -4.28
N ALA A 278 -15.18 8.23 -4.74
CA ALA A 278 -15.64 8.95 -5.92
C ALA A 278 -15.51 8.13 -7.22
N LYS A 279 -14.68 7.07 -7.24
CA LYS A 279 -14.54 6.14 -8.37
C LYS A 279 -15.66 5.09 -8.43
N PHE A 280 -16.46 4.94 -7.36
CA PHE A 280 -17.47 3.88 -7.22
C PHE A 280 -18.89 4.35 -7.45
N VAL A 281 -19.19 5.63 -7.21
CA VAL A 281 -20.51 6.16 -7.50
C VAL A 281 -20.63 6.47 -8.99
N PRO A 282 -21.55 5.85 -9.76
CA PRO A 282 -21.59 5.99 -11.22
C PRO A 282 -21.71 7.45 -11.71
N PHE A 283 -22.47 8.25 -10.97
CA PHE A 283 -22.62 9.68 -11.23
C PHE A 283 -21.30 10.45 -11.04
N THR A 284 -20.62 10.26 -9.90
CA THR A 284 -19.35 10.94 -9.62
C THR A 284 -18.25 10.46 -10.58
N LYS A 285 -18.25 9.17 -10.96
CA LYS A 285 -17.36 8.60 -11.97
C LYS A 285 -17.57 9.24 -13.34
N LYS A 286 -18.81 9.47 -13.77
CA LYS A 286 -19.14 10.18 -15.03
C LYS A 286 -18.64 11.63 -14.99
N VAL A 287 -18.87 12.34 -13.87
CA VAL A 287 -18.41 13.72 -13.70
C VAL A 287 -16.88 13.81 -13.69
N LEU A 288 -16.19 12.93 -12.97
CA LEU A 288 -14.72 12.87 -12.97
C LEU A 288 -14.14 12.60 -14.36
N LYS A 289 -14.74 11.66 -15.11
CA LYS A 289 -14.35 11.40 -16.52
C LYS A 289 -14.56 12.62 -17.40
N PHE A 290 -15.65 13.36 -17.22
CA PHE A 290 -15.93 14.57 -17.98
C PHE A 290 -14.94 15.69 -17.66
N ARG A 291 -14.64 15.94 -16.38
CA ARG A 291 -13.61 16.91 -15.95
C ARG A 291 -12.23 16.57 -16.52
N LYS A 292 -11.82 15.30 -16.43
CA LYS A 292 -10.54 14.85 -17.02
C LYS A 292 -10.47 15.06 -18.54
N LYS A 293 -11.60 14.94 -19.26
CA LYS A 293 -11.68 15.26 -20.70
C LYS A 293 -11.57 16.76 -20.97
N LEU A 294 -12.20 17.60 -20.15
CA LEU A 294 -12.11 19.06 -20.26
C LEU A 294 -10.70 19.57 -19.97
N ASP A 295 -10.06 19.08 -18.91
CA ASP A 295 -8.69 19.47 -18.56
C ASP A 295 -7.68 19.06 -19.65
N LYS A 296 -7.86 17.86 -20.24
CA LYS A 296 -7.05 17.40 -21.38
C LYS A 296 -7.22 18.29 -22.61
N ARG A 297 -8.44 18.81 -22.86
CA ARG A 297 -8.71 19.78 -23.93
C ARG A 297 -8.15 21.17 -23.63
N ARG A 298 -8.17 21.60 -22.38
CA ARG A 298 -7.62 22.90 -21.98
C ARG A 298 -6.10 22.94 -22.12
N ASN A 299 -5.43 21.85 -21.73
CA ASN A 299 -3.98 21.71 -21.84
C ASN A 299 -3.49 21.47 -23.28
N SER A 300 -4.36 21.04 -24.21
CA SER A 300 -4.01 20.96 -25.64
C SER A 300 -4.12 22.30 -26.36
N VAL A 301 -4.90 23.26 -25.85
CA VAL A 301 -5.08 24.60 -26.45
C VAL A 301 -3.95 25.56 -26.06
N THR A 302 -3.27 25.33 -24.93
CA THR A 302 -2.11 26.12 -24.46
C THR A 302 -0.76 25.67 -25.04
N ARG A 303 -0.74 24.75 -26.02
CA ARG A 303 0.49 24.25 -26.69
C ARG A 303 0.56 24.65 -28.17
N HIS A 304 -0.16 25.69 -28.59
CA HIS A 304 -0.04 26.30 -29.92
C HIS A 304 0.36 27.77 -29.75
#